data_AF-A0A4Q1ESP2-F1
#
_entry.id   AF-A0A4Q1ESP2-F1
#
_cell.length_a   1.000
_cell.length_b   1.000
_cell.length_c   1.000
_cell.angle_alpha   90.00
_cell.angle_beta   90.00
_cell.angle_gamma   90.00
#
_symmetry.space_group_name_H-M   'P 1'
#
loop_
_entity.id
_entity.type
_entity.pdbx_description
1 polymer ?
#
loop_
_entity_poly.entity_id
_entity_poly.type
_entity_poly.pdbx_seq_one_letter_code
_entity_poly.pdbx_strand_id
1 'polypeptide(L)'
;MTGFSFNTFFGLEGQIAEYPEVTIFGAMFLPLLLFIPIAVIGWIFRKLKFNMYIIHVLMYTLLFTFIIGTLTIFILFFITDKNGVKLAYCWLTVLVGMFFSA
;
A
#
# COMPACT_ATOMS: atom_id res chain seq x y z
N MET A 1 0.17 -14.01 -28.96
CA MET A 1 0.67 -14.83 -27.85
C MET A 1 2.07 -14.36 -27.58
N THR A 2 2.50 -13.91 -26.41
CA THR A 2 1.99 -14.02 -25.03
C THR A 2 2.92 -13.17 -24.18
N GLY A 3 2.38 -12.48 -23.17
CA GLY A 3 3.20 -11.87 -22.15
C GLY A 3 2.43 -10.83 -21.36
N PHE A 4 1.46 -11.27 -20.55
CA PHE A 4 1.26 -10.55 -19.29
C PHE A 4 2.61 -10.66 -18.57
N SER A 5 3.45 -9.64 -18.70
CA SER A 5 4.66 -9.52 -17.91
C SER A 5 4.21 -9.27 -16.49
N PHE A 6 4.56 -10.17 -15.57
CA PHE A 6 4.33 -9.98 -14.14
C PHE A 6 5.07 -8.76 -13.58
N ASN A 7 5.88 -8.05 -14.37
CA ASN A 7 6.49 -6.78 -13.99
C ASN A 7 5.58 -5.57 -14.28
N THR A 8 4.53 -5.78 -15.10
CA THR A 8 3.34 -5.00 -15.47
C THR A 8 2.76 -3.93 -14.54
N PHE A 9 3.52 -3.04 -13.90
CA PHE A 9 3.00 -2.00 -12.99
C PHE A 9 2.25 -0.88 -13.75
N PHE A 10 1.16 -1.22 -14.43
CA PHE A 10 0.34 -0.28 -15.22
C PHE A 10 1.14 0.56 -16.25
N GLY A 11 2.26 0.03 -16.76
CA GLY A 11 3.17 0.74 -17.66
C GLY A 11 4.22 1.64 -16.98
N LEU A 12 4.28 1.68 -15.65
CA LEU A 12 5.23 2.47 -14.86
C LEU A 12 6.50 1.68 -14.46
N GLU A 13 6.67 0.46 -14.97
CA GLU A 13 7.74 -0.46 -14.59
C GLU A 13 9.13 0.17 -14.76
N GLY A 14 9.35 0.86 -15.88
CA GLY A 14 10.62 1.52 -16.17
C GLY A 14 10.94 2.61 -15.15
N GLN A 15 9.96 3.44 -14.80
CA GLN A 15 10.13 4.55 -13.85
C GLN A 15 10.35 4.05 -12.41
N ILE A 16 9.63 2.98 -12.03
CA ILE A 16 9.75 2.37 -10.71
C ILE A 16 11.08 1.60 -10.57
N ALA A 17 11.56 1.00 -11.65
CA ALA A 17 12.86 0.34 -11.68
C ALA A 17 14.04 1.34 -11.67
N GLU A 18 13.86 2.49 -12.33
CA GLU A 18 14.87 3.56 -12.39
C GLU A 18 14.99 4.34 -11.07
N TYR A 19 13.88 4.46 -10.32
CA TYR A 19 13.83 5.16 -9.02
C TYR A 19 13.15 4.32 -7.94
N PRO A 20 13.81 3.26 -7.43
CA PRO A 20 13.24 2.38 -6.41
C PRO A 20 12.97 3.08 -5.07
N GLU A 21 13.61 4.22 -4.81
CA GLU A 21 13.34 5.07 -3.66
C GLU A 21 11.90 5.60 -3.68
N VAL A 22 11.34 5.83 -4.87
CA VAL A 22 9.93 6.24 -5.03
C VAL A 22 8.99 5.16 -4.50
N THR A 23 9.36 3.88 -4.60
CA THR A 23 8.58 2.78 -4.01
C THR A 23 8.57 2.83 -2.49
N ILE A 24 9.69 3.19 -1.85
CA ILE A 24 9.76 3.36 -0.40
C ILE A 24 8.89 4.54 0.03
N PHE A 25 9.01 5.67 -0.66
CA PHE A 25 8.15 6.82 -0.39
C PHE A 25 6.67 6.50 -0.60
N GLY A 26 6.33 5.76 -1.65
CA GLY A 26 4.98 5.25 -1.88
C GLY A 26 4.50 4.38 -0.73
N ALA A 27 5.32 3.43 -0.27
CA ALA A 27 4.99 2.54 0.84
C ALA A 27 4.66 3.28 2.15
N MET A 28 5.35 4.40 2.41
CA MET A 28 5.15 5.24 3.59
C MET A 28 3.97 6.21 3.43
N PHE A 29 3.92 6.94 2.31
CA PHE A 29 2.98 8.05 2.15
C PHE A 29 1.62 7.62 1.64
N LEU A 30 1.51 6.52 0.89
CA LEU A 30 0.22 6.09 0.33
C LEU A 30 -0.79 5.75 1.44
N PRO A 31 -0.46 4.97 2.49
CA PRO A 31 -1.40 4.73 3.59
C PRO A 31 -1.83 6.02 4.29
N LEU A 32 -0.88 6.93 4.55
CA LEU A 32 -1.15 8.22 5.20
C LEU A 32 -2.06 9.12 4.35
N LEU A 33 -1.85 9.12 3.03
CA LEU A 33 -2.68 9.88 2.11
C LEU A 33 -4.10 9.31 2.04
N LEU A 34 -4.25 7.99 2.07
CA LEU A 34 -5.55 7.31 2.07
C LEU A 34 -6.30 7.45 3.40
N PHE A 35 -5.62 7.72 4.51
CA PHE A 35 -6.28 8.01 5.79
C PHE A 35 -7.20 9.23 5.70
N ILE A 36 -6.82 10.26 4.94
CA ILE A 36 -7.58 11.52 4.83
C ILE A 36 -8.99 11.27 4.23
N PRO A 37 -9.15 10.71 3.02
CA PRO A 37 -10.47 10.47 2.45
C PRO A 37 -11.28 9.47 3.30
N ILE A 38 -10.65 8.45 3.88
CA ILE A 38 -11.37 7.48 4.72
C ILE A 38 -11.88 8.13 6.01
N ALA A 39 -11.12 9.03 6.62
CA ALA A 39 -11.59 9.80 7.77
C ALA A 39 -12.78 10.71 7.41
N VAL A 40 -12.76 11.34 6.24
CA VAL A 40 -13.90 12.15 5.74
C VAL A 40 -15.13 11.28 5.50
N ILE A 41 -14.98 10.13 4.84
CA ILE A 41 -16.07 9.15 4.64
C ILE A 41 -16.61 8.67 6.00
N GLY A 42 -15.72 8.36 6.94
CA GLY A 42 -16.07 7.98 8.30
C GLY A 42 -16.88 9.06 9.01
N TRP A 43 -16.50 10.33 8.86
CA TRP A 43 -17.28 11.44 9.41
C TRP A 43 -18.70 11.51 8.83
N ILE A 44 -18.85 11.31 7.51
CA ILE A 44 -20.16 11.24 6.84
C ILE A 44 -20.99 10.04 7.36
N PHE A 45 -20.39 8.85 7.47
CA PHE A 45 -21.04 7.66 8.02
C PHE A 45 -21.53 7.90 9.45
N ARG A 46 -20.80 8.69 10.25
CA ARG A 46 -21.20 9.07 11.62
C ARG A 46 -22.47 9.90 11.63
N LYS A 47 -22.57 10.84 10.70
CA LYS A 47 -23.74 11.71 10.55
C LYS A 47 -24.97 10.93 10.07
N LEU A 48 -24.76 9.94 9.20
CA LEU A 48 -25.81 9.09 8.64
C LEU A 48 -26.18 7.89 9.54
N LYS A 49 -25.51 7.71 10.69
CA LYS A 49 -25.67 6.57 11.61
C LYS A 49 -25.49 5.20 10.93
N PHE A 50 -24.66 5.14 9.88
CA PHE A 50 -24.30 3.87 9.24
C PHE A 50 -23.32 3.07 10.10
N ASN A 51 -23.23 1.77 9.82
CA ASN A 51 -22.31 0.90 10.52
C ASN A 51 -20.86 1.32 10.26
N MET A 52 -20.15 1.64 11.33
CA MET A 52 -18.77 2.10 11.33
C MET A 52 -17.74 0.99 11.17
N TYR A 53 -18.16 -0.27 11.21
CA TYR A 53 -17.26 -1.42 11.17
C TYR A 53 -16.31 -1.36 9.97
N ILE A 54 -16.83 -1.14 8.76
CA ILE A 54 -16.01 -1.06 7.54
C ILE A 54 -14.97 0.06 7.63
N ILE A 55 -15.33 1.21 8.20
CA ILE A 55 -14.41 2.34 8.37
C ILE A 55 -13.29 2.00 9.36
N HIS A 56 -13.61 1.31 10.45
CA HIS A 56 -12.61 0.89 11.44
C HIS A 56 -11.65 -0.14 10.85
N VAL A 57 -12.17 -1.16 10.17
CA VAL A 57 -11.36 -2.16 9.46
C VAL A 57 -10.40 -1.47 8.50
N LEU A 58 -10.90 -0.57 7.64
CA LEU A 58 -10.07 0.18 6.69
C LEU A 58 -8.99 1.03 7.38
N MET A 59 -9.33 1.74 8.46
CA MET A 59 -8.36 2.54 9.21
C MET A 59 -7.28 1.67 9.86
N TYR A 60 -7.65 0.52 10.43
CA TYR A 60 -6.70 -0.42 11.02
C TYR A 60 -5.81 -1.05 9.95
N THR A 61 -6.36 -1.49 8.82
CA THR A 61 -5.58 -1.99 7.68
C THR A 61 -4.55 -0.97 7.23
N LEU A 62 -4.93 0.31 7.07
CA LEU A 62 -3.99 1.35 6.67
C LEU A 62 -2.92 1.60 7.73
N LEU A 63 -3.27 1.58 9.01
CA LEU A 63 -2.31 1.76 10.11
C LEU A 63 -1.28 0.61 10.14
N PHE A 64 -1.75 -0.64 10.08
CA PHE A 64 -0.88 -1.80 10.08
C PHE A 64 -0.05 -1.89 8.81
N THR A 65 -0.62 -1.55 7.65
CA THR A 65 0.14 -1.49 6.39
C THR A 65 1.19 -0.39 6.42
N PHE A 66 0.91 0.76 7.04
CA PHE A 66 1.92 1.79 7.23
C PHE A 66 3.09 1.26 8.07
N ILE A 67 2.83 0.63 9.21
CA ILE A 67 3.89 0.14 10.10
C ILE A 67 4.64 -1.03 9.46
N ILE A 68 3.91 -2.10 9.15
CA ILE A 68 4.50 -3.37 8.69
C ILE A 68 4.98 -3.24 7.24
N GLY A 69 4.19 -2.62 6.36
CA GLY A 69 4.56 -2.43 4.96
C GLY A 69 5.79 -1.52 4.80
N THR A 70 5.89 -0.44 5.58
CA THR A 70 7.11 0.40 5.58
C THR A 70 8.31 -0.39 6.07
N LEU A 71 8.19 -1.07 7.21
CA LEU A 71 9.30 -1.85 7.78
C LEU A 71 9.78 -2.95 6.83
N THR A 72 8.85 -3.72 6.25
CA THR A 72 9.15 -4.76 5.27
C THR A 72 9.86 -4.18 4.04
N ILE A 73 9.38 -3.07 3.49
CA ILE A 73 10.00 -2.44 2.30
C ILE A 73 11.38 -1.90 2.62
N PHE A 74 11.58 -1.26 3.77
CA PHE A 74 12.90 -0.80 4.20
C PHE A 74 13.89 -1.95 4.30
N ILE A 75 13.51 -3.05 4.97
CA ILE A 75 14.37 -4.23 5.13
C ILE A 75 14.71 -4.82 3.76
N LEU A 76 13.71 -5.04 2.90
CA LEU A 76 13.91 -5.62 1.57
C LEU A 76 14.75 -4.72 0.66
N PHE A 77 14.60 -3.40 0.75
CA PHE A 77 15.40 -2.46 -0.01
C PHE A 77 16.90 -2.56 0.31
N PHE A 78 17.25 -2.81 1.57
CA PHE A 78 18.66 -2.97 1.98
C PHE A 78 19.24 -4.36 1.69
N ILE A 79 18.41 -5.40 1.62
CA ILE A 79 18.86 -6.79 1.48
C ILE A 79 18.81 -7.28 0.02
N THR A 80 17.92 -6.72 -0.81
CA THR A 80 17.70 -7.13 -2.21
C THR A 80 18.42 -6.19 -3.18
N ASP A 81 18.45 -6.54 -4.48
CA ASP A 81 18.97 -5.74 -5.60
C ASP A 81 18.27 -4.38 -5.83
N LYS A 82 17.59 -3.81 -4.84
CA LYS A 82 16.85 -2.54 -4.91
C LYS A 82 15.89 -2.44 -6.08
N ASN A 83 15.34 -3.57 -6.53
CA ASN A 83 14.38 -3.56 -7.64
C ASN A 83 13.02 -3.03 -7.15
N GLY A 84 12.69 -1.79 -7.52
CA GLY A 84 11.47 -1.10 -7.10
C GLY A 84 10.19 -1.84 -7.48
N VAL A 85 10.17 -2.56 -8.61
CA VAL A 85 9.00 -3.32 -9.07
C VAL A 85 8.71 -4.48 -8.11
N LYS A 86 9.74 -5.24 -7.74
CA LYS A 86 9.61 -6.34 -6.76
C LYS A 86 9.19 -5.83 -5.39
N LEU A 87 9.76 -4.70 -4.96
CA LEU A 87 9.40 -4.04 -3.71
C LEU A 87 7.92 -3.63 -3.74
N ALA A 88 7.45 -3.02 -4.82
CA ALA A 88 6.06 -2.58 -4.94
C ALA A 88 5.09 -3.77 -4.88
N TYR A 89 5.41 -4.90 -5.54
CA TYR A 89 4.61 -6.12 -5.39
C TYR A 89 4.59 -6.65 -3.96
N CYS A 90 5.74 -6.68 -3.28
CA CYS A 90 5.81 -7.12 -1.89
C CYS A 90 4.95 -6.22 -0.98
N TRP A 91 5.03 -4.91 -1.16
CA TRP A 91 4.21 -3.96 -0.43
C TRP A 91 2.72 -4.17 -0.66
N LEU A 92 2.30 -4.42 -1.91
CA LEU A 92 0.91 -4.76 -2.22
C LEU A 92 0.46 -6.06 -1.55
N THR A 93 1.32 -7.08 -1.49
CA THR A 93 1.01 -8.31 -0.75
C THR A 93 0.80 -8.04 0.73
N VAL A 94 1.62 -7.19 1.35
CA VAL A 94 1.43 -6.77 2.75
C VAL A 94 0.09 -6.05 2.93
N LEU A 95 -0.22 -5.07 2.06
CA LEU A 95 -1.49 -4.34 2.11
C LEU A 95 -2.70 -5.30 2.05
N VAL A 96 -2.69 -6.25 1.10
CA VAL A 96 -3.75 -7.24 0.94
C VAL A 96 -3.83 -8.15 2.18
N GLY A 97 -2.70 -8.61 2.70
CA GLY A 97 -2.65 -9.42 3.92
C GLY A 97 -3.25 -8.70 5.13
N MET A 98 -2.93 -7.41 5.30
CA MET A 98 -3.48 -6.59 6.39
C MET A 98 -4.98 -6.31 6.22
N PHE A 99 -5.48 -6.26 4.97
CA PHE A 99 -6.90 -6.08 4.71
C PHE A 99 -7.74 -7.27 5.17
N PHE A 100 -7.24 -8.49 4.98
CA PHE A 100 -7.95 -9.70 5.42
C PHE A 100 -7.72 -10.04 6.91
N SER A 101 -6.75 -9.39 7.55
CA SER A 101 -6.40 -9.64 8.96
C SER A 101 -7.05 -8.66 9.94
N ALA A 102 -7.67 -7.57 9.43
CA ALA A 102 -8.33 -6.52 10.20
C ALA A 102 -9.86 -6.71 10.21
#